data_AF-A0A527A6N8-F1
#
_entry.id   AF-A0A527A6N8-F1
#
_cell.length_a   1.000
_cell.length_b   1.000
_cell.length_c   1.000
_cell.angle_alpha   90.00
_cell.angle_beta   90.00
_cell.angle_gamma   90.00
#
_symmetry.space_group_name_H-M   'P 1'
#
loop_
_entity.id
_entity.type
_entity.pdbx_description
1 polymer ?
#
loop_
_entity_poly.entity_id
_entity_poly.type
_entity_poly.pdbx_seq_one_letter_code
_entity_poly.pdbx_strand_id
1 'polypeptide(L)' 'NSSAATIPLSLSLAHRAQAFRPGEKILLSAAGAGLSGGALVIGI' A
#
# COMPACT_ATOMS: atom_id res chain seq x y z
N ASN A 1 -5.06 -8.11 -8.38
CA ASN A 1 -5.07 -6.85 -9.13
C ASN A 1 -6.49 -6.30 -9.07
N SER A 2 -6.73 -5.32 -8.21
CA SER A 2 -8.03 -4.66 -8.03
C SER A 2 -7.98 -3.19 -8.46
N SER A 3 -7.10 -2.85 -9.42
CA SER A 3 -6.86 -1.48 -9.88
C SER A 3 -6.48 -0.56 -8.71
N ALA A 4 -7.09 0.62 -8.60
CA ALA A 4 -6.86 1.58 -7.53
C ALA A 4 -7.09 1.02 -6.11
N ALA A 5 -7.92 -0.03 -5.96
CA ALA A 5 -8.17 -0.66 -4.68
C ALA A 5 -7.05 -1.61 -4.23
N THR A 6 -6.01 -1.83 -5.03
CA THR A 6 -4.93 -2.78 -4.72
C THR A 6 -4.19 -2.38 -3.46
N ILE A 7 -3.78 -1.11 -3.33
CA ILE A 7 -3.07 -0.60 -2.15
C ILE A 7 -3.90 -0.76 -0.86
N PRO A 8 -5.14 -0.21 -0.74
CA PRO A 8 -5.91 -0.34 0.49
C PRO A 8 -6.30 -1.78 0.82
N LEU A 9 -6.58 -2.62 -0.20
CA LEU A 9 -6.88 -4.04 0.03
C LEU A 9 -5.65 -4.79 0.55
N SER A 10 -4.47 -4.58 -0.05
CA SER A 10 -3.22 -5.18 0.40
C SER A 10 -2.87 -4.78 1.83
N LEU A 11 -3.06 -3.51 2.20
CA LEU A 11 -2.84 -3.05 3.58
C LEU A 11 -3.79 -3.73 4.58
N SER A 12 -5.07 -3.85 4.23
CA SER A 12 -6.07 -4.53 5.08
C SER A 12 -5.74 -6.01 5.28
N LEU A 13 -5.37 -6.73 4.21
CA LEU A 13 -4.98 -8.13 4.29
C LEU A 13 -3.67 -8.33 5.05
N ALA A 14 -2.65 -7.48 4.82
CA ALA A 14 -1.39 -7.52 5.53
C ALA A 14 -1.58 -7.29 7.03
N HIS A 15 -2.36 -6.27 7.43
CA HIS A 15 -2.68 -6.00 8.83
C HIS A 15 -3.40 -7.16 9.52
N ARG A 16 -4.32 -7.84 8.81
CA ARG A 16 -5.00 -9.05 9.30
C ARG A 16 -4.05 -10.22 9.49
N ALA A 17 -3.06 -10.38 8.61
CA ALA A 17 -2.05 -11.42 8.72
C ALA A 17 -1.03 -11.13 9.84
N GLN A 18 -0.62 -9.88 9.96
CA GLN A 18 0.26 -9.38 11.02
C GLN A 18 -0.01 -7.89 11.23
N ALA A 19 -0.36 -7.52 12.47
CA ALA A 19 -0.57 -6.11 12.79
C ALA A 19 0.72 -5.29 12.56
N PHE A 20 0.57 -4.16 11.88
CA PHE A 20 1.63 -3.16 11.73
C PHE A 20 2.02 -2.61 13.10
N ARG A 21 3.31 -2.34 13.29
CA ARG A 21 3.85 -1.86 14.56
C ARG A 21 4.10 -0.36 14.50
N PRO A 22 3.92 0.36 15.63
CA PRO A 22 4.29 1.77 15.71
C PRO A 22 5.76 1.99 15.32
N GLY A 23 6.01 3.01 14.50
CA GLY A 23 7.33 3.35 13.97
C GLY A 23 7.72 2.59 12.70
N GLU A 24 6.93 1.63 12.23
CA GLU A 24 7.14 1.01 10.93
C GLU A 24 6.95 2.04 9.80
N LYS A 25 7.82 1.97 8.79
CA LYS A 25 7.72 2.76 7.57
C LYS A 25 7.28 1.87 6.43
N ILE A 26 6.19 2.24 5.77
CA ILE A 26 5.60 1.46 4.69
C ILE A 26 5.73 2.25 3.39
N LEU A 27 6.35 1.65 2.37
CA LEU A 27 6.37 2.17 1.00
C LEU A 27 5.16 1.63 0.23
N LEU A 28 4.32 2.54 -0.22
CA LEU A 28 3.22 2.28 -1.15
C LEU A 28 3.68 2.68 -2.53
N SER A 29 3.53 1.80 -3.52
CA SER A 29 3.82 2.13 -4.92
C SER A 29 2.79 1.50 -5.85
N ALA A 30 2.46 2.23 -6.91
CA ALA A 30 1.58 1.74 -7.97
C ALA A 30 1.92 2.39 -9.31
N ALA A 31 1.61 1.66 -10.37
CA ALA A 31 1.59 2.16 -11.74
C ALA A 31 0.24 1.78 -12.37
N GLY A 32 -0.27 2.65 -13.23
CA GLY A 32 -1.57 2.47 -13.88
C GLY A 32 -1.60 2.97 -15.33
N ALA A 33 -2.76 2.83 -15.95
CA ALA A 33 -2.99 3.32 -17.31
C ALA A 33 -2.65 4.82 -17.44
N GLY A 34 -2.16 5.21 -18.61
CA GLY A 34 -1.57 6.54 -18.83
C GLY A 34 -0.09 6.64 -18.42
N LEU A 35 0.61 5.50 -18.25
CA LEU A 35 2.01 5.40 -17.80
C LEU A 35 2.28 6.22 -16.52
N SER A 36 1.24 6.36 -15.70
CA SER A 36 1.28 7.14 -14.49
C SER A 36 1.67 6.23 -13.34
N GLY A 37 2.66 6.67 -12.58
CA GLY A 37 3.14 5.98 -11.38
C GLY A 37 3.22 6.92 -10.21
N GLY A 38 3.12 6.36 -9.01
CA GLY A 38 3.25 7.10 -7.77
C GLY A 38 3.82 6.24 -6.66
N ALA A 39 4.51 6.88 -5.73
CA ALA A 39 5.00 6.25 -4.52
C ALA A 39 4.84 7.19 -3.31
N LEU A 40 4.57 6.60 -2.15
CA LEU A 40 4.40 7.31 -0.88
C LEU A 40 4.98 6.47 0.25
N VAL A 41 5.75 7.08 1.14
CA VAL A 41 6.12 6.48 2.41
C VAL A 41 5.22 7.03 3.50
N ILE A 42 4.63 6.14 4.29
CA ILE A 42 3.88 6.48 5.50
C ILE A 42 4.56 5.88 6.73
N GLY A 43 4.47 6.56 7.86
CA GLY A 43 4.78 6.01 9.18
C GLY A 43 3.48 5.57 9.87
N ILE A 44 3.52 4.43 10.56
CA ILE A 44 2.44 3.92 11.42
C ILE A 44 2.65 4.33 12.88
#